data_AF-A0A7S1JTL8-F1
#
_entry.id   AF-A0A7S1JTL8-F1
#
_cell.length_a   1.000
_cell.length_b   1.000
_cell.length_c   1.000
_cell.angle_alpha   90.00
_cell.angle_beta   90.00
_cell.angle_gamma   90.00
#
_symmetry.space_group_name_H-M   'P 1'
#
loop_
_entity.id
_entity.type
_entity.pdbx_description
1 polymer ?
#
loop_
_entity_poly.entity_id
_entity_poly.type
_entity_poly.pdbx_seq_one_letter_code
_entity_poly.pdbx_strand_id
1 'polypeptide(L)'
;VGQFVGSSRSLRHVDGEFEADEWAGVFEYMPVAAAGQPGPLGHLERIGTVVLRGSPDAARAAVDRLRAALWSRGCRQTLTRLTLWMEIRSIDGSILPLVESVESLRRACCRPDAQVAFSSSPFVQHFELSLFYSDDFPPNPSPLFKAIMHQLARRARCVVYAITQHD
;
A
#
# COMPACT_ATOMS: atom_id res chain seq x y z
N VAL A 1 27.04 -20.79 4.40
CA VAL A 1 27.43 -20.12 3.13
C VAL A 1 26.28 -19.23 2.72
N GLY A 2 26.49 -17.92 2.58
CA GLY A 2 25.44 -16.97 2.15
C GLY A 2 25.23 -15.75 3.08
N GLN A 3 26.24 -14.91 3.28
CA GLN A 3 26.05 -13.52 3.72
C GLN A 3 26.89 -12.62 2.81
N PHE A 4 26.54 -12.59 1.52
CA PHE A 4 27.17 -11.64 0.59
C PHE A 4 26.46 -10.28 0.61
N VAL A 5 25.23 -10.23 1.14
CA VAL A 5 24.45 -9.01 1.34
C VAL A 5 23.94 -9.01 2.78
N GLY A 6 24.75 -8.48 3.70
CA GLY A 6 24.25 -8.09 5.02
C GLY A 6 23.60 -6.71 4.89
N SER A 7 22.32 -6.58 5.22
CA SER A 7 21.74 -5.25 5.34
C SER A 7 22.42 -4.52 6.50
N SER A 8 22.96 -3.33 6.20
CA SER A 8 23.55 -2.48 7.23
C SER A 8 22.48 -2.13 8.26
N ARG A 9 22.83 -2.19 9.56
CA ARG A 9 21.96 -1.66 10.64
C ARG A 9 21.69 -0.15 10.49
N SER A 10 22.39 0.51 9.56
CA SER A 10 22.22 1.91 9.20
C SER A 10 21.39 2.12 7.93
N LEU A 11 20.69 1.10 7.44
CA LEU A 11 19.83 1.23 6.26
C LEU A 11 18.67 2.18 6.57
N ARG A 12 18.74 3.37 5.97
CA ARG A 12 17.70 4.40 6.08
C ARG A 12 16.87 4.54 4.82
N HIS A 13 17.48 4.26 3.67
CA HIS A 13 16.88 4.52 2.36
C HIS A 13 17.13 3.32 1.45
N VAL A 14 16.06 2.83 0.84
CA VAL A 14 16.13 1.94 -0.34
C VAL A 14 15.26 2.59 -1.40
N ASP A 15 15.80 2.76 -2.61
CA ASP A 15 15.07 3.37 -3.72
C ASP A 15 14.88 2.36 -4.85
N GLY A 16 13.97 2.67 -5.77
CA GLY A 16 13.54 1.78 -6.84
C GLY A 16 12.03 1.81 -7.04
N GLU A 17 11.56 1.12 -8.05
CA GLU A 17 10.14 0.97 -8.37
C GLU A 17 9.86 -0.51 -8.55
N PHE A 18 9.12 -1.09 -7.60
CA PHE A 18 8.84 -2.52 -7.56
C PHE A 18 7.41 -2.76 -7.10
N GLU A 19 6.85 -3.90 -7.48
CA GLU A 19 5.57 -4.34 -6.98
C GLU A 19 5.63 -4.61 -5.47
N ALA A 20 4.49 -4.47 -4.77
CA ALA A 20 4.44 -4.68 -3.33
C ALA A 20 4.98 -6.05 -2.90
N ASP A 21 4.75 -7.09 -3.71
CA ASP A 21 5.22 -8.46 -3.43
C ASP A 21 6.74 -8.59 -3.61
N GLU A 22 7.31 -7.92 -4.61
CA GLU A 22 8.76 -7.88 -4.85
C GLU A 22 9.47 -7.16 -3.71
N TRP A 23 8.94 -6.01 -3.27
CA TRP A 23 9.44 -5.32 -2.08
C TRP A 23 9.38 -6.23 -0.84
N ALA A 24 8.28 -6.96 -0.65
CA ALA A 24 8.15 -7.89 0.47
C ALA A 24 9.25 -8.96 0.40
N GLY A 25 9.48 -9.56 -0.77
CA GLY A 25 10.54 -10.52 -1.01
C GLY A 25 11.93 -9.98 -0.66
N VAL A 26 12.25 -8.74 -1.09
CA VAL A 26 13.53 -8.09 -0.75
C VAL A 26 13.74 -7.99 0.76
N PHE A 27 12.73 -7.57 1.51
CA PHE A 27 12.85 -7.43 2.97
C PHE A 27 12.80 -8.78 3.69
N GLU A 28 12.17 -9.79 3.10
CA GLU A 28 12.12 -11.14 3.67
C GLU A 28 13.48 -11.81 3.76
N TYR A 29 14.42 -11.47 2.87
CA TYR A 29 15.82 -11.92 2.95
C TYR A 29 16.58 -11.36 4.16
N MET A 30 16.06 -10.30 4.80
CA MET A 30 16.65 -9.77 6.03
C MET A 30 16.16 -10.56 7.25
N PRO A 31 17.01 -10.70 8.29
CA PRO A 31 16.64 -11.44 9.50
C PRO A 31 15.49 -10.76 10.25
N VAL A 32 14.59 -11.58 10.80
CA VAL A 32 13.50 -11.11 11.67
C VAL A 32 14.08 -10.47 12.93
N ALA A 33 13.48 -9.39 13.40
CA ALA A 33 13.86 -8.73 14.64
C ALA A 33 13.56 -9.64 15.84
N ALA A 34 14.57 -9.93 16.67
CA ALA A 34 14.35 -10.60 17.94
C ALA A 34 13.48 -9.74 18.86
N ALA A 35 12.76 -10.37 19.80
CA ALA A 35 11.91 -9.67 20.76
C ALA A 35 12.71 -8.60 21.54
N GLY A 36 12.17 -7.39 21.60
CA GLY A 36 12.81 -6.24 22.27
C GLY A 36 13.98 -5.60 21.50
N GLN A 37 14.36 -6.11 20.34
CA GLN A 37 15.39 -5.50 19.49
C GLN A 37 14.78 -4.63 18.38
N PRO A 38 15.46 -3.55 17.96
CA PRO A 38 14.95 -2.65 16.93
C PRO A 38 14.89 -3.28 15.53
N GLY A 39 15.58 -4.40 15.29
CA GLY A 39 15.59 -5.09 13.99
C GLY A 39 16.44 -4.40 12.91
N PRO A 40 16.72 -5.05 11.78
CA PRO A 40 17.54 -4.49 10.70
C PRO A 40 16.91 -3.28 10.00
N LEU A 41 15.58 -3.11 10.06
CA LEU A 41 14.85 -2.00 9.44
C LEU A 41 14.39 -0.95 10.47
N GLY A 42 14.89 -1.01 11.71
CA GLY A 42 14.50 -0.07 12.78
C GLY A 42 14.86 1.40 12.55
N HIS A 43 15.63 1.69 11.48
CA HIS A 43 15.98 3.04 11.05
C HIS A 43 15.56 3.32 9.61
N LEU A 44 14.73 2.47 9.00
CA LEU A 44 14.29 2.67 7.62
C LEU A 44 13.34 3.87 7.56
N GLU A 45 13.78 4.92 6.88
CA GLU A 45 13.08 6.20 6.72
C GLU A 45 12.33 6.27 5.38
N ARG A 46 12.79 5.54 4.36
CA ARG A 46 12.18 5.57 3.02
C ARG A 46 12.38 4.25 2.27
N ILE A 47 11.31 3.84 1.60
CA ILE A 47 11.33 2.86 0.51
C ILE A 47 11.01 3.57 -0.80
N GLY A 48 11.38 2.95 -1.91
CA GLY A 48 11.04 3.41 -3.25
C GLY A 48 9.54 3.33 -3.53
N THR A 49 9.16 3.48 -4.79
CA THR A 49 7.76 3.40 -5.21
C THR A 49 7.25 1.97 -5.06
N VAL A 50 6.12 1.82 -4.36
CA VAL A 50 5.38 0.57 -4.25
C VAL A 50 4.30 0.55 -5.32
N VAL A 51 4.45 -0.33 -6.29
CA VAL A 51 3.51 -0.51 -7.39
C VAL A 51 2.40 -1.48 -6.98
N LEU A 52 1.15 -1.08 -7.16
CA LEU A 52 -0.05 -1.87 -6.93
C LEU A 52 -0.61 -2.28 -8.30
N ARG A 53 -0.36 -3.53 -8.71
CA ARG A 53 -0.77 -4.09 -10.00
C ARG A 53 -1.55 -5.40 -9.80
N GLY A 54 -2.26 -5.82 -10.83
CA GLY A 54 -3.01 -7.07 -10.86
C GLY A 54 -4.46 -6.86 -10.47
N SER A 55 -5.09 -7.91 -9.91
CA SER A 55 -6.40 -7.76 -9.29
C SER A 55 -6.28 -7.03 -7.95
N PRO A 56 -7.32 -6.29 -7.52
CA PRO A 56 -7.34 -5.66 -6.20
C PRO A 56 -7.03 -6.64 -5.05
N ASP A 57 -7.50 -7.88 -5.12
CA ASP A 57 -7.21 -8.92 -4.14
C ASP A 57 -5.73 -9.34 -4.11
N ALA A 58 -5.10 -9.50 -5.27
CA ALA A 58 -3.68 -9.84 -5.35
C ALA A 58 -2.81 -8.69 -4.83
N ALA A 59 -3.14 -7.45 -5.23
CA ALA A 59 -2.48 -6.25 -4.71
C ALA A 59 -2.66 -6.12 -3.19
N ARG A 60 -3.85 -6.46 -2.66
CA ARG A 60 -4.12 -6.44 -1.22
C ARG A 60 -3.21 -7.43 -0.49
N ALA A 61 -3.16 -8.68 -0.95
CA ALA A 61 -2.31 -9.71 -0.35
C ALA A 61 -0.83 -9.30 -0.37
N ALA A 62 -0.38 -8.70 -1.47
CA ALA A 62 0.99 -8.19 -1.60
C ALA A 62 1.29 -7.03 -0.62
N VAL A 63 0.35 -6.09 -0.44
CA VAL A 63 0.49 -5.00 0.55
C VAL A 63 0.54 -5.54 1.97
N ASP A 64 -0.30 -6.53 2.30
CA ASP A 64 -0.29 -7.16 3.61
C ASP A 64 1.00 -7.93 3.89
N ARG A 65 1.52 -8.64 2.88
CA ARG A 65 2.83 -9.31 2.96
C ARG A 65 3.95 -8.30 3.17
N LEU A 66 3.95 -7.19 2.41
CA LEU A 66 4.93 -6.11 2.56
C LEU A 66 4.89 -5.51 3.97
N ARG A 67 3.69 -5.23 4.49
CA ARG A 67 3.50 -4.75 5.87
C ARG A 67 4.08 -5.74 6.89
N ALA A 68 3.78 -7.02 6.75
CA ALA A 68 4.29 -8.06 7.65
C ALA A 68 5.81 -8.18 7.59
N ALA A 69 6.40 -8.13 6.40
CA ALA A 69 7.85 -8.13 6.20
C ALA A 69 8.50 -6.92 6.88
N LEU A 70 8.05 -5.70 6.57
CA LEU A 70 8.58 -4.48 7.19
C LEU A 70 8.47 -4.50 8.72
N TRP A 71 7.28 -4.82 9.24
CA TRP A 71 7.01 -4.83 10.68
C TRP A 71 7.87 -5.84 11.45
N SER A 72 7.96 -7.06 10.94
CA SER A 72 8.74 -8.14 11.58
C SER A 72 10.25 -7.90 11.53
N ARG A 73 10.73 -7.06 10.60
CA ARG A 73 12.13 -6.61 10.53
C ARG A 73 12.39 -5.29 11.28
N GLY A 74 11.39 -4.77 12.00
CA GLY A 74 11.55 -3.65 12.92
C GLY A 74 11.17 -2.27 12.38
N CYS A 75 10.64 -2.18 11.15
CA CYS A 75 10.11 -0.93 10.60
C CYS A 75 8.77 -0.60 11.26
N ARG A 76 8.83 0.09 12.41
CA ARG A 76 7.67 0.46 13.25
C ARG A 76 7.61 1.97 13.37
N GLN A 77 6.74 2.59 12.57
CA GLN A 77 6.60 4.04 12.51
C GLN A 77 7.91 4.79 12.21
N THR A 78 8.77 4.23 11.37
CA THR A 78 10.07 4.83 11.01
C THR A 78 10.02 5.51 9.64
N LEU A 79 9.15 5.03 8.74
CA LEU A 79 9.05 5.61 7.40
C LEU A 79 8.52 7.04 7.47
N THR A 80 9.28 7.96 6.90
CA THR A 80 8.93 9.37 6.74
C THR A 80 8.17 9.62 5.43
N ARG A 81 8.27 8.69 4.49
CA ARG A 81 7.63 8.78 3.18
C ARG A 81 7.19 7.41 2.66
N LEU A 82 5.98 7.37 2.10
CA LEU A 82 5.44 6.24 1.36
C LEU A 82 4.99 6.73 -0.03
N THR A 83 5.50 6.12 -1.09
CA THR A 83 5.10 6.46 -2.47
C THR A 83 4.40 5.26 -3.08
N LEU A 84 3.18 5.47 -3.57
CA LEU A 84 2.30 4.45 -4.10
C LEU A 84 1.97 4.75 -5.56
N TRP A 85 2.03 3.73 -6.41
CA TRP A 85 1.61 3.82 -7.81
C TRP A 85 0.61 2.71 -8.13
N MET A 86 -0.64 3.07 -8.44
CA MET A 86 -1.70 2.10 -8.69
C MET A 86 -1.98 1.91 -10.19
N GLU A 87 -1.85 0.68 -10.69
CA GLU A 87 -2.09 0.30 -12.08
C GLU A 87 -3.39 -0.52 -12.29
N ILE A 88 -4.32 -0.40 -11.36
CA ILE A 88 -5.64 -1.02 -11.43
C ILE A 88 -6.55 -0.12 -12.29
N ARG A 89 -7.18 -0.72 -13.31
CA ARG A 89 -7.97 0.02 -14.31
C ARG A 89 -9.48 0.03 -14.04
N SER A 90 -9.99 -0.93 -13.27
CA SER A 90 -11.39 -1.07 -12.89
C SER A 90 -11.53 -0.70 -11.42
N ILE A 91 -12.33 0.31 -11.10
CA ILE A 91 -12.55 0.75 -9.72
C ILE A 91 -13.99 0.43 -9.35
N ASP A 92 -14.15 -0.70 -8.65
CA ASP A 92 -15.40 -1.23 -8.11
C ASP A 92 -15.22 -1.52 -6.61
N GLY A 93 -16.21 -2.17 -5.97
CA GLY A 93 -16.16 -2.50 -4.54
C GLY A 93 -14.92 -3.27 -4.10
N SER A 94 -14.27 -4.04 -4.99
CA SER A 94 -13.06 -4.81 -4.65
C SER A 94 -11.84 -3.93 -4.35
N ILE A 95 -11.87 -2.63 -4.66
CA ILE A 95 -10.80 -1.71 -4.30
C ILE A 95 -10.79 -1.37 -2.80
N LEU A 96 -11.93 -1.45 -2.13
CA LEU A 96 -12.09 -0.96 -0.76
C LEU A 96 -11.15 -1.68 0.21
N PRO A 97 -11.07 -3.04 0.19
CA PRO A 97 -10.15 -3.76 1.07
C PRO A 97 -8.67 -3.48 0.75
N LEU A 98 -8.31 -3.21 -0.50
CA LEU A 98 -6.95 -2.84 -0.87
C LEU A 98 -6.55 -1.49 -0.26
N VAL A 99 -7.41 -0.48 -0.37
CA VAL A 99 -7.14 0.84 0.21
C VAL A 99 -7.02 0.76 1.73
N GLU A 100 -7.81 -0.11 2.37
CA GLU A 100 -7.68 -0.37 3.81
C GLU A 100 -6.35 -1.06 4.18
N SER A 101 -5.89 -2.05 3.41
CA SER A 101 -4.56 -2.64 3.63
C SER A 101 -3.43 -1.63 3.46
N VAL A 102 -3.57 -0.66 2.54
CA VAL A 102 -2.62 0.46 2.40
C VAL A 102 -2.64 1.36 3.65
N GLU A 103 -3.80 1.70 4.20
CA GLU A 103 -3.90 2.46 5.45
C GLU A 103 -3.30 1.66 6.63
N SER A 104 -3.50 0.34 6.66
CA SER A 104 -2.89 -0.55 7.66
C SER A 104 -1.37 -0.53 7.57
N LEU A 105 -0.81 -0.61 6.36
CA LEU A 105 0.63 -0.47 6.10
C LEU A 105 1.14 0.88 6.60
N ARG A 106 0.46 1.98 6.24
CA ARG A 106 0.83 3.33 6.67
C ARG A 106 0.83 3.45 8.19
N ARG A 107 -0.23 3.00 8.87
CA ARG A 107 -0.36 3.04 10.34
C ARG A 107 0.73 2.24 11.05
N ALA A 108 1.10 1.09 10.50
CA ALA A 108 2.11 0.20 11.10
C ALA A 108 3.54 0.72 10.90
N CYS A 109 3.89 1.11 9.68
CA CYS A 109 5.29 1.33 9.30
C CYS A 109 5.68 2.80 9.17
N CYS A 110 4.73 3.71 8.96
CA CYS A 110 5.01 5.13 8.75
C CYS A 110 4.82 5.95 10.02
N ARG A 111 5.61 7.02 10.13
CA ARG A 111 5.42 8.04 11.16
C ARG A 111 4.03 8.70 11.02
N PRO A 112 3.47 9.26 12.10
CA PRO A 112 2.20 9.99 12.02
C PRO A 112 2.20 11.15 11.02
N ASP A 113 3.35 11.82 10.86
CA ASP A 113 3.59 12.95 9.95
C ASP A 113 4.18 12.55 8.59
N ALA A 114 4.24 11.26 8.28
CA ALA A 114 4.84 10.78 7.05
C ALA A 114 4.10 11.29 5.81
N GLN A 115 4.86 11.69 4.80
CA GLN A 115 4.31 12.08 3.50
C GLN A 115 3.87 10.85 2.72
N VAL A 116 2.58 10.77 2.38
CA VAL A 116 2.06 9.73 1.49
C VAL A 116 1.79 10.33 0.12
N ALA A 117 2.58 9.94 -0.86
CA ALA A 117 2.39 10.32 -2.25
C ALA A 117 1.66 9.19 -2.97
N PHE A 118 0.47 9.50 -3.50
CA PHE A 118 -0.31 8.55 -4.30
C PHE A 118 -0.34 8.98 -5.76
N SER A 119 -0.10 8.02 -6.63
CA SER A 119 -0.26 8.13 -8.07
C SER A 119 -0.99 6.92 -8.61
N SER A 120 -1.65 7.09 -9.75
CA SER A 120 -2.34 6.01 -10.44
C SER A 120 -1.95 6.00 -11.91
N SER A 121 -2.33 4.96 -12.64
CA SER A 121 -2.28 4.94 -14.09
C SER A 121 -2.99 6.18 -14.68
N PRO A 122 -2.51 6.74 -15.80
CA PRO A 122 -3.22 7.83 -16.49
C PRO A 122 -4.61 7.43 -16.99
N PHE A 123 -4.92 6.14 -17.09
CA PHE A 123 -6.19 5.64 -17.61
C PHE A 123 -6.86 4.67 -16.65
N VAL A 124 -7.72 5.19 -15.77
CA VAL A 124 -8.74 4.39 -15.08
C VAL A 124 -9.90 4.24 -16.06
N GLN A 125 -10.25 3.00 -16.43
CA GLN A 125 -11.25 2.75 -17.47
C GLN A 125 -12.65 3.13 -17.02
N HIS A 126 -13.02 2.75 -15.81
CA HIS A 126 -14.31 3.11 -15.21
C HIS A 126 -14.22 3.16 -13.69
N PHE A 127 -15.12 3.95 -13.10
CA PHE A 127 -15.34 4.08 -11.67
C PHE A 127 -16.81 3.82 -11.35
N GLU A 128 -17.09 2.79 -10.55
CA GLU A 128 -18.45 2.36 -10.24
C GLU A 128 -19.00 3.10 -9.00
N LEU A 129 -20.16 3.75 -9.11
CA LEU A 129 -20.76 4.47 -7.98
C LEU A 129 -21.35 3.54 -6.91
N SER A 130 -21.69 2.31 -7.28
CA SER A 130 -22.24 1.32 -6.34
C SER A 130 -21.27 1.01 -5.19
N LEU A 131 -19.96 1.23 -5.36
CA LEU A 131 -18.96 1.01 -4.30
C LEU A 131 -19.24 1.87 -3.06
N PHE A 132 -19.89 3.03 -3.19
CA PHE A 132 -20.25 3.89 -2.06
C PHE A 132 -21.39 3.32 -1.21
N TYR A 133 -22.10 2.32 -1.73
CA TYR A 133 -23.19 1.61 -1.08
C TYR A 133 -22.79 0.18 -0.67
N SER A 134 -21.52 -0.19 -0.85
CA SER A 134 -21.00 -1.48 -0.43
C SER A 134 -20.94 -1.56 1.10
N ASP A 135 -21.26 -2.73 1.67
CA ASP A 135 -21.08 -3.03 3.09
C ASP A 135 -19.61 -2.89 3.55
N ASP A 136 -18.66 -3.02 2.61
CA ASP A 136 -17.23 -2.85 2.84
C ASP A 136 -16.79 -1.37 2.80
N PHE A 137 -17.70 -0.44 2.48
CA PHE A 137 -17.37 0.97 2.45
C PHE A 137 -17.20 1.50 3.90
N PRO A 138 -16.06 2.10 4.25
CA PRO A 138 -15.79 2.48 5.62
C PRO A 138 -16.74 3.60 6.07
N PRO A 139 -17.36 3.50 7.26
CA PRO A 139 -18.28 4.53 7.76
C PRO A 139 -17.57 5.86 8.04
N ASN A 140 -16.27 5.82 8.34
CA ASN A 140 -15.44 6.98 8.60
C ASN A 140 -14.13 6.88 7.77
N PRO A 141 -14.16 7.21 6.48
CA PRO A 141 -12.99 7.07 5.60
C PRO A 141 -11.86 8.00 6.03
N SER A 142 -10.63 7.46 6.08
CA SER A 142 -9.43 8.22 6.43
C SER A 142 -9.12 9.30 5.39
N PRO A 143 -8.32 10.34 5.74
CA PRO A 143 -7.86 11.32 4.75
C PRO A 143 -7.12 10.69 3.57
N LEU A 144 -6.31 9.66 3.80
CA LEU A 144 -5.60 8.94 2.74
C LEU A 144 -6.58 8.16 1.86
N PHE A 145 -7.55 7.46 2.47
CA PHE A 145 -8.61 6.76 1.73
C PHE A 145 -9.33 7.73 0.79
N LYS A 146 -9.79 8.89 1.32
CA LYS A 146 -10.45 9.94 0.53
C LYS A 146 -9.55 10.43 -0.60
N ALA A 147 -8.27 10.69 -0.32
CA ALA A 147 -7.32 11.16 -1.33
C ALA A 147 -7.12 10.15 -2.47
N ILE A 148 -7.00 8.86 -2.14
CA ILE A 148 -6.90 7.77 -3.12
C ILE A 148 -8.17 7.71 -3.97
N MET A 149 -9.35 7.65 -3.34
CA MET A 149 -10.63 7.57 -4.05
C MET A 149 -10.88 8.79 -4.94
N HIS A 150 -10.59 10.00 -4.46
CA HIS A 150 -10.68 11.22 -5.26
C HIS A 150 -9.76 11.18 -6.48
N GLN A 151 -8.53 10.72 -6.30
CA GLN A 151 -7.58 10.64 -7.41
C GLN A 151 -7.97 9.59 -8.45
N LEU A 152 -8.50 8.45 -8.01
CA LEU A 152 -9.03 7.42 -8.90
C LEU A 152 -10.24 7.92 -9.68
N ALA A 153 -11.21 8.55 -9.01
CA ALA A 153 -12.37 9.15 -9.65
C ALA A 153 -11.98 10.25 -10.66
N ARG A 154 -11.02 11.11 -10.31
CA ARG A 154 -10.52 12.19 -11.21
C ARG A 154 -9.86 11.65 -12.49
N ARG A 155 -9.30 10.43 -12.45
CA ARG A 155 -8.67 9.80 -13.61
C ARG A 155 -9.57 8.80 -14.34
N ALA A 156 -10.80 8.62 -13.87
CA ALA A 156 -11.75 7.73 -14.51
C ALA A 156 -12.21 8.31 -15.85
N ARG A 157 -12.16 7.50 -16.90
CA ARG A 157 -12.66 7.87 -18.23
C ARG A 157 -14.18 7.97 -18.24
N CYS A 158 -14.86 7.09 -17.52
CA CYS A 158 -16.29 7.15 -17.33
C CYS A 158 -16.69 6.69 -15.93
N VAL A 159 -17.88 7.09 -15.53
CA VAL A 159 -18.55 6.64 -14.31
C VAL A 159 -19.61 5.63 -14.69
N VAL A 160 -19.66 4.52 -13.97
CA VAL A 160 -20.64 3.45 -14.17
C VAL A 160 -21.56 3.41 -12.95
N TYR A 161 -22.85 3.26 -13.20
CA TYR A 161 -23.83 3.03 -12.16
C TYR A 161 -24.81 1.98 -12.65
N ALA A 162 -25.19 1.06 -11.77
CA ALA A 162 -26.24 0.11 -12.03
C ALA A 162 -27.49 0.57 -11.26
N ILE A 163 -28.56 0.88 -11.99
CA ILE A 163 -29.88 1.03 -11.36
C ILE A 163 -30.45 -0.39 -11.24
N THR A 164 -30.54 -0.91 -10.03
CA THR A 164 -31.24 -2.17 -9.76
C THR A 164 -32.65 -1.87 -9.29
N GLN A 165 -33.60 -2.76 -9.60
CA GLN A 165 -35.04 -2.53 -9.45
C GLN A 165 -35.55 -2.54 -7.99
N HIS A 166 -34.66 -2.42 -7.01
CA HIS A 166 -34.97 -2.52 -5.57
C HIS A 166 -34.94 -1.16 -4.85
N ASP A 167 -34.92 -0.05 -5.59
CA ASP A 167 -35.23 1.30 -5.10
C ASP A 167 -36.51 1.84 -5.77
#